data_AF-A0A2E2PJM3-F1
#
_entry.id   AF-A0A2E2PJM3-F1
#
_cell.length_a   1.000
_cell.length_b   1.000
_cell.length_c   1.000
_cell.angle_alpha   90.00
_cell.angle_beta   90.00
_cell.angle_gamma   90.00
#
_symmetry.space_group_name_H-M   'P 1'
#
loop_
_entity.id
_entity.type
_entity.pdbx_description
1 polymer ?
#
loop_
_entity_poly.entity_id
_entity_poly.type
_entity_poly.pdbx_seq_one_letter_code
_entity_poly.pdbx_strand_id
1 'polypeptide(L)'
;MVGQEQKHIETQVEAEVDARAEQRRKAWRGLLIPAVGSAAFFTSTLLGVARTYRQYGWPSDAFGWTDYALMSIPFVILALGLTEEIKEAQG
;
A
#
# COMPACT_ATOMS: atom_id res chain seq x y z
N MET A 1 9.68 9.68 -49.42
CA MET A 1 10.07 10.42 -48.19
C MET A 1 9.07 10.21 -47.06
N VAL A 2 7.76 10.31 -47.30
CA VAL A 2 6.69 10.10 -46.28
C VAL A 2 6.71 8.75 -45.54
N GLY A 3 7.04 7.64 -46.21
CA GLY A 3 7.04 6.31 -45.58
C GLY A 3 8.17 6.04 -44.58
N GLN A 4 9.23 6.86 -44.57
CA GLN A 4 10.31 6.76 -43.56
C GLN A 4 9.94 7.54 -42.30
N GLU A 5 9.28 8.68 -42.46
CA GLU A 5 8.80 9.53 -41.39
C GLU A 5 7.69 8.84 -40.59
N GLN A 6 6.76 8.17 -41.26
CA GLN A 6 5.71 7.37 -40.61
C GLN A 6 6.29 6.25 -39.73
N LYS A 7 7.28 5.50 -40.22
CA LYS A 7 7.94 4.46 -39.43
C LYS A 7 8.68 5.02 -38.22
N HIS A 8 9.29 6.20 -38.36
CA HIS A 8 10.00 6.82 -37.25
C HIS A 8 9.03 7.29 -36.15
N ILE A 9 7.87 7.82 -36.53
CA ILE A 9 6.81 8.21 -35.59
C ILE A 9 6.25 6.97 -34.89
N GLU A 10 5.95 5.90 -35.62
CA GLU A 10 5.43 4.65 -35.07
C GLU A 10 6.38 4.06 -34.01
N THR A 11 7.68 4.00 -34.32
CA THR A 11 8.71 3.54 -33.37
C THR A 11 8.83 4.45 -32.13
N GLN A 12 8.68 5.77 -32.27
CA GLN A 12 8.71 6.68 -31.13
C GLN A 12 7.47 6.54 -30.24
N VAL A 13 6.29 6.37 -30.84
CA VAL A 13 5.03 6.15 -30.12
C VAL A 13 5.08 4.81 -29.38
N GLU A 14 5.56 3.75 -30.02
CA GLU A 14 5.77 2.44 -29.36
C GLU A 14 6.73 2.55 -28.18
N ALA A 15 7.88 3.21 -28.36
CA ALA A 15 8.86 3.42 -27.30
C ALA A 15 8.29 4.24 -26.12
N GLU A 16 7.44 5.24 -26.39
CA GLU A 16 6.76 6.02 -25.36
C GLU A 16 5.71 5.19 -24.60
N VAL A 17 4.94 4.37 -25.31
CA VAL A 17 3.95 3.47 -24.70
C VAL A 17 4.64 2.47 -23.78
N ASP A 18 5.76 1.89 -24.21
CA ASP A 18 6.56 0.97 -23.41
C ASP A 18 7.16 1.66 -22.18
N ALA A 19 7.69 2.87 -22.34
CA ALA A 19 8.21 3.66 -21.22
C ALA A 19 7.14 3.97 -20.17
N ARG A 20 5.93 4.36 -20.59
CA ARG A 20 4.79 4.60 -19.69
C ARG A 20 4.31 3.31 -19.01
N ALA A 21 4.32 2.19 -19.72
CA ALA A 21 3.97 0.89 -19.16
C ALA A 21 4.96 0.46 -18.06
N GLU A 22 6.26 0.66 -18.28
CA GLU A 22 7.30 0.33 -17.31
C GLU A 22 7.24 1.25 -16.07
N GLN A 23 7.03 2.55 -16.26
CA GLN A 23 6.84 3.49 -15.14
C GLN A 23 5.65 3.10 -14.26
N ARG A 24 4.52 2.75 -14.87
CA ARG A 24 3.33 2.27 -14.15
C ARG A 24 3.62 0.98 -13.39
N ARG A 25 4.28 0.00 -14.02
CA ARG A 25 4.69 -1.23 -13.33
C ARG A 25 5.59 -0.93 -12.14
N LYS A 26 6.57 -0.04 -12.30
CA LYS A 26 7.46 0.38 -11.22
C LYS A 26 6.70 1.03 -10.07
N ALA A 27 5.74 1.90 -10.35
CA ALA A 27 4.89 2.52 -9.33
C ALA A 27 4.09 1.47 -8.55
N TRP A 28 3.38 0.58 -9.23
CA TRP A 28 2.60 -0.49 -8.57
C TRP A 28 3.47 -1.47 -7.79
N ARG A 29 4.65 -1.83 -8.32
CA ARG A 29 5.63 -2.65 -7.59
C ARG A 29 6.15 -1.93 -6.36
N GLY A 30 6.37 -0.62 -6.44
CA GLY A 30 6.74 0.23 -5.32
C GLY A 30 5.74 0.17 -4.17
N LEU A 31 4.45 0.02 -4.48
CA LEU A 31 3.38 -0.18 -3.48
C LEU A 31 3.29 -1.63 -2.97
N LEU A 32 3.47 -2.60 -3.87
CA LEU A 32 3.33 -4.03 -3.52
C LEU A 32 4.42 -4.51 -2.56
N ILE A 33 5.68 -4.11 -2.77
CA ILE A 33 6.81 -4.55 -1.93
C ILE A 33 6.55 -4.26 -0.43
N PRO A 34 6.25 -3.01 -0.02
CA PRO A 34 5.94 -2.72 1.38
C PRO A 34 4.65 -3.39 1.84
N ALA A 35 3.61 -3.46 0.99
CA ALA A 35 2.34 -4.11 1.34
C ALA A 35 2.51 -5.59 1.72
N VAL A 36 3.31 -6.34 0.95
CA VAL A 36 3.61 -7.75 1.25
C VAL A 36 4.38 -7.89 2.56
N GLY A 37 5.35 -7.00 2.82
CA GLY A 37 6.07 -6.95 4.09
C GLY A 37 5.14 -6.72 5.28
N SER A 38 4.29 -5.70 5.21
CA SER A 38 3.29 -5.39 6.25
C SER A 38 2.32 -6.55 6.48
N ALA A 39 1.87 -7.23 5.42
CA ALA A 39 1.01 -8.40 5.54
C ALA A 39 1.71 -9.57 6.26
N ALA A 40 2.99 -9.81 5.98
CA ALA A 40 3.78 -10.84 6.65
C ALA A 40 3.97 -10.54 8.15
N PHE A 41 4.29 -9.28 8.49
CA PHE A 41 4.38 -8.84 9.88
C PHE A 41 3.04 -8.99 10.60
N PHE A 42 1.95 -8.50 10.01
CA PHE A 42 0.61 -8.63 10.58
C PHE A 42 0.20 -10.09 10.80
N THR A 43 0.46 -10.95 9.82
CA THR A 43 0.20 -12.40 9.95
C THR A 43 0.98 -13.01 11.11
N SER A 44 2.26 -12.61 11.26
CA SER A 44 3.10 -13.06 12.38
C SER A 44 2.53 -12.62 13.73
N THR A 45 2.03 -11.38 13.82
CA THR A 45 1.33 -10.87 15.00
C THR A 45 0.07 -11.67 15.31
N LEU A 46 -0.78 -11.96 14.31
CA LEU A 46 -2.00 -12.76 14.50
C LEU A 46 -1.68 -14.18 15.00
N LEU A 47 -0.65 -14.82 14.46
CA LEU A 47 -0.19 -16.13 14.95
C LEU A 47 0.32 -16.03 16.40
N GLY A 48 0.99 -14.94 16.76
CA GLY A 48 1.37 -14.61 18.13
C GLY A 48 0.15 -14.53 19.04
N VAL A 49 -0.85 -13.71 18.67
CA VAL A 49 -2.11 -13.57 19.41
C VAL A 49 -2.80 -14.93 19.59
N ALA A 50 -2.89 -15.75 18.56
CA ALA A 50 -3.50 -17.07 18.64
C ALA A 50 -2.75 -18.01 19.61
N ARG A 51 -1.41 -17.97 19.61
CA ARG A 51 -0.60 -18.74 20.56
C ARG A 51 -0.78 -18.24 22.00
N THR A 52 -0.74 -16.93 22.20
CA THR A 52 -0.94 -16.31 23.52
C THR A 52 -2.32 -16.60 24.07
N TYR A 53 -3.37 -16.49 23.24
CA TYR A 53 -4.73 -16.82 23.63
C TYR A 53 -4.87 -18.29 24.06
N ARG A 54 -4.23 -19.22 23.34
CA ARG A 54 -4.22 -20.63 23.72
C ARG A 54 -3.51 -20.90 25.05
N GLN A 55 -2.47 -20.13 25.37
CA GLN A 55 -1.66 -20.32 26.58
C GLN A 55 -2.24 -19.62 27.81
N TYR A 56 -2.80 -18.42 27.63
CA TYR A 56 -3.14 -17.51 28.73
C TYR A 56 -4.59 -17.03 28.70
N GLY A 57 -5.38 -17.38 27.68
CA GLY A 57 -6.78 -16.97 27.55
C GLY A 57 -6.95 -15.53 27.04
N TRP A 58 -8.13 -14.96 27.31
CA TRP A 58 -8.47 -13.60 26.87
C TRP A 58 -7.70 -12.53 27.67
N PRO A 59 -7.22 -11.45 27.03
CA PRO A 59 -6.51 -10.37 27.71
C PRO A 59 -7.49 -9.42 28.45
N SER A 60 -8.23 -9.92 29.44
CA SER A 60 -9.25 -9.15 30.17
C SER A 60 -8.71 -7.89 30.85
N ASP A 61 -7.49 -7.96 31.37
CA ASP A 61 -6.86 -6.89 32.17
C ASP A 61 -5.46 -6.51 31.65
N ALA A 62 -5.12 -6.93 30.43
CA ALA A 62 -3.78 -6.72 29.87
C ALA A 62 -3.59 -5.32 29.27
N PHE A 63 -4.67 -4.59 29.01
CA PHE A 63 -4.63 -3.29 28.33
C PHE A 63 -5.16 -2.17 29.22
N GLY A 64 -4.36 -1.13 29.39
CA GLY A 64 -4.77 0.13 29.99
C GLY A 64 -5.29 1.12 28.95
N TRP A 65 -5.76 2.28 29.43
CA TRP A 65 -6.23 3.38 28.58
C TRP A 65 -5.21 3.80 27.51
N THR A 66 -3.92 3.89 27.90
CA THR A 66 -2.84 4.28 26.98
C THR A 66 -2.68 3.28 25.85
N ASP A 67 -2.83 1.98 26.10
CA ASP A 67 -2.74 0.95 25.07
C ASP A 67 -3.85 1.08 24.04
N TYR A 68 -5.08 1.37 24.48
CA TYR A 68 -6.20 1.64 23.58
C TYR A 68 -5.97 2.90 22.75
N ALA A 69 -5.43 3.97 23.34
CA ALA A 69 -5.09 5.18 22.61
C ALA A 69 -4.03 4.89 21.53
N LEU A 70 -2.96 4.14 21.87
CA LEU A 70 -1.92 3.75 20.93
C LEU A 70 -2.45 2.87 19.78
N MET A 71 -3.33 1.90 20.10
CA MET A 71 -3.96 1.05 19.09
C MET A 71 -4.87 1.82 18.13
N SER A 72 -5.37 3.00 18.51
CA SER A 72 -6.22 3.83 17.66
C SER A 72 -5.44 4.65 16.62
N ILE A 73 -4.15 4.92 16.85
CA ILE A 73 -3.33 5.81 16.01
C ILE A 73 -3.33 5.41 14.53
N PRO A 74 -3.16 4.13 14.14
CA PRO A 74 -3.16 3.74 12.73
C PRO A 74 -4.45 4.10 11.99
N PHE A 75 -5.59 4.02 12.66
CA PHE A 75 -6.90 4.34 12.08
C PHE A 75 -7.10 5.84 11.91
N VAL A 76 -6.57 6.64 12.84
CA VAL A 76 -6.58 8.11 12.72
C VAL A 76 -5.74 8.54 11.52
N ILE A 77 -4.54 7.97 11.37
CA ILE A 77 -3.66 8.27 10.22
C ILE A 77 -4.35 7.88 8.90
N LEU A 78 -4.99 6.70 8.85
CA LEU A 78 -5.76 6.26 7.69
C LEU A 78 -6.87 7.25 7.34
N ALA A 79 -7.66 7.67 8.33
CA ALA A 79 -8.75 8.61 8.12
C ALA A 79 -8.26 9.95 7.57
N LEU A 80 -7.19 10.50 8.16
CA LEU A 80 -6.60 11.76 7.69
C LEU A 80 -6.09 11.65 6.25
N GLY A 81 -5.33 10.61 5.93
CA GLY A 81 -4.83 10.39 4.57
C GLY A 81 -5.95 10.24 3.54
N LEU A 82 -7.00 9.48 3.87
CA LEU A 82 -8.16 9.34 2.99
C LEU A 82 -8.89 10.67 2.77
N THR A 83 -9.03 11.50 3.81
CA THR A 83 -9.68 12.81 3.66
C THR A 83 -8.85 13.77 2.81
N GLU A 84 -7.53 13.69 2.86
CA GLU A 84 -6.63 14.51 2.05
C GLU A 84 -6.73 14.12 0.56
N GLU A 85 -6.65 12.82 0.24
CA GLU A 85 -6.81 12.30 -1.13
C GLU A 85 -8.18 12.62 -1.73
N ILE A 86 -9.26 12.51 -0.93
CA ILE A 86 -10.62 12.89 -1.38
C ILE A 86 -10.69 14.38 -1.69
N LYS A 87 -10.05 15.23 -0.87
CA LYS A 87 -10.02 16.68 -1.08
C LYS A 87 -9.21 17.05 -2.32
N GLU A 88 -8.08 16.38 -2.55
CA GLU A 88 -7.27 16.56 -3.76
C GLU A 88 -8.00 16.11 -5.02
N ALA A 89 -8.81 15.05 -4.96
CA ALA A 89 -9.60 14.58 -6.10
C ALA A 89 -10.80 15.47 -6.48
N GLN A 90 -11.22 16.39 -5.59
CA GLN A 90 -12.36 17.30 -5.81
C GLN A 90 -11.96 18.73 -6.20
N GLY A 91 -10.67 19.10 -6.09
CA GLY A 91 -10.13 20.42 -6.43
C GLY A 91 -9.49 20.46 -7.81
#